data_AF-Q2R169-F1
#
_entry.id   AF-Q2R169-F1
#
_cell.length_a   1.000
_cell.length_b   1.000
_cell.length_c   1.000
_cell.angle_alpha   90.00
_cell.angle_beta   90.00
_cell.angle_gamma   90.00
#
_symmetry.space_group_name_H-M   'P 1'
#
loop_
_entity.id
_entity.type
_entity.pdbx_description
1 polymer ?
#
loop_
_entity_poly.entity_id
_entity_poly.type
_entity_poly.pdbx_seq_one_letter_code
_entity_poly.pdbx_strand_id
1 'polypeptide(L)'
;MLFVKNFKLEVAKYTSEGNMVKNLRLALTRLDETAAGVGTFLHLTSRFGSALLPDHAEKINQETSSTLVATEIFGRDTEKNEVMRWLVDNIEGDSNTPGINRVPVSAIIGMGGIGKTTLAQIVCEEFKRFNIL
;
A
#
# COMPACT_ATOMS: atom_id res chain seq x y z
N MET A 1 24.12 -13.66 10.79
CA MET A 1 23.94 -13.93 12.23
C MET A 1 23.82 -15.42 12.53
N LEU A 2 22.65 -15.79 13.07
CA LEU A 2 22.29 -17.12 13.56
C LEU A 2 22.21 -18.20 12.47
N PHE A 3 21.74 -17.85 11.28
CA PHE A 3 21.61 -18.76 10.13
C PHE A 3 22.96 -19.34 9.69
N VAL A 4 23.99 -18.50 9.54
CA VAL A 4 25.35 -18.94 9.16
C VAL A 4 25.93 -19.89 10.21
N LYS A 5 25.72 -19.60 11.51
CA LYS A 5 26.19 -20.46 12.61
C LYS A 5 25.50 -21.84 12.59
N ASN A 6 24.17 -21.87 12.46
CA ASN A 6 23.41 -23.13 12.41
C ASN A 6 23.78 -23.98 11.19
N PHE A 7 23.97 -23.35 10.03
CA PHE A 7 24.34 -24.05 8.81
C PHE A 7 25.79 -24.56 8.83
N LYS A 8 26.72 -23.80 9.46
CA LYS A 8 28.11 -24.23 9.66
C LYS A 8 28.21 -25.48 10.55
N LEU A 9 27.36 -25.56 11.59
CA LEU A 9 27.24 -26.76 12.44
C LEU A 9 26.70 -27.96 11.66
N GLU A 10 25.74 -27.75 10.76
CA GLU A 10 25.18 -28.82 9.93
C GLU A 10 26.21 -29.39 8.95
N VAL A 11 26.97 -28.51 8.27
CA VAL A 11 28.02 -28.93 7.33
C VAL A 11 29.21 -29.60 8.03
N ALA A 12 29.48 -29.25 9.29
CA ALA A 12 30.53 -29.88 10.08
C ALA A 12 30.25 -31.37 10.40
N LYS A 13 28.98 -31.81 10.33
CA LYS A 13 28.60 -33.22 10.53
C LYS A 13 29.06 -34.14 9.39
N TYR A 14 29.31 -33.59 8.20
CA TYR A 14 29.77 -34.34 7.04
C TYR A 14 31.30 -34.38 7.01
N THR A 15 31.88 -35.54 7.34
CA THR A 15 33.34 -35.76 7.40
C THR A 15 33.95 -36.22 6.06
N SER A 16 33.12 -36.53 5.06
CA SER A 16 33.55 -36.92 3.71
C SER A 16 34.45 -35.86 3.08
N GLU A 17 35.58 -36.30 2.51
CA GLU A 17 36.55 -35.46 1.79
C GLU A 17 36.22 -35.23 0.31
N GLY A 18 35.01 -35.57 -0.12
CA GLY A 18 34.57 -35.30 -1.49
C GLY A 18 34.69 -33.81 -1.84
N ASN A 19 35.02 -33.53 -3.11
CA ASN A 19 35.20 -32.16 -3.62
C ASN A 19 34.02 -31.23 -3.29
N MET A 20 32.79 -31.77 -3.25
CA MET A 20 31.58 -31.03 -2.90
C MET A 20 31.59 -30.52 -1.45
N VAL A 21 32.03 -31.33 -0.49
CA VAL A 21 32.09 -30.94 0.94
C VAL A 21 33.19 -29.89 1.16
N LYS A 22 34.33 -30.05 0.49
CA LYS A 22 35.43 -29.06 0.51
C LYS A 22 34.95 -27.70 -0.02
N ASN A 23 34.25 -27.69 -1.15
CA ASN A 23 33.68 -26.48 -1.75
C ASN A 23 32.64 -25.82 -0.83
N LEU A 24 31.78 -26.61 -0.18
CA LEU A 24 30.77 -26.10 0.75
C LEU A 24 31.39 -25.43 1.98
N ARG A 25 32.43 -26.05 2.57
CA ARG A 25 33.18 -25.45 3.69
C ARG A 25 33.88 -24.14 3.29
N LEU A 26 34.44 -24.09 2.08
CA LEU A 26 35.04 -22.87 1.53
C LEU A 26 34.01 -21.75 1.36
N ALA A 27 32.84 -22.06 0.79
CA ALA A 27 31.76 -21.09 0.62
C ALA A 27 31.28 -20.52 1.96
N LEU A 28 31.15 -21.36 2.98
CA LEU A 28 30.77 -20.92 4.32
C LEU A 28 31.82 -20.04 4.99
N THR A 29 33.10 -20.33 4.78
CA THR A 29 34.20 -19.51 5.30
C THR A 29 34.16 -18.12 4.68
N ARG A 30 34.03 -18.03 3.35
CA ARG A 30 33.91 -16.76 2.63
C ARG A 30 32.68 -15.95 3.05
N LEU A 31 31.57 -16.63 3.33
CA LEU A 31 30.35 -15.98 3.81
C LEU A 31 30.51 -15.40 5.23
N ASP A 32 31.20 -16.11 6.12
CA ASP A 32 31.49 -15.67 7.50
C ASP A 32 32.41 -14.45 7.51
N GLU A 33 33.47 -14.47 6.70
CA GLU A 33 34.38 -13.34 6.49
C GLU A 33 33.64 -12.11 5.94
N THR A 34 32.78 -12.32 4.94
CA THR A 34 31.96 -11.25 4.35
C THR A 34 31.00 -10.68 5.40
N ALA A 35 30.33 -11.53 6.18
CA ALA A 35 29.40 -11.10 7.22
C ALA A 35 30.09 -10.30 8.34
N ALA A 36 31.34 -10.64 8.68
CA ALA A 36 32.14 -9.88 9.64
C ALA A 36 32.50 -8.47 9.12
N GLY A 37 32.76 -8.32 7.82
CA GLY A 37 33.12 -7.04 7.21
C GLY A 37 31.94 -6.08 6.95
N VAL A 38 30.75 -6.60 6.69
CA VAL A 38 29.56 -5.77 6.37
C VAL A 38 28.98 -5.05 7.59
N GLY A 39 29.35 -5.45 8.81
CA GLY A 39 28.86 -4.83 10.05
C GLY A 39 29.12 -3.32 10.14
N THR A 40 30.33 -2.88 9.76
CA THR A 40 30.69 -1.45 9.73
C THR A 40 29.88 -0.68 8.70
N PHE A 41 29.70 -1.25 7.51
CA PHE A 41 28.89 -0.62 6.46
C PHE A 41 27.42 -0.48 6.89
N LEU A 42 26.82 -1.54 7.46
CA LEU A 42 25.44 -1.52 7.94
C LEU A 42 25.24 -0.56 9.13
N HIS A 43 26.23 -0.47 10.02
CA HIS A 43 26.20 0.49 11.13
C HIS A 43 26.33 1.94 10.64
N LEU A 44 27.10 2.18 9.58
CA LEU A 44 27.19 3.49 8.95
C LEU A 44 25.88 3.84 8.21
N THR A 45 25.33 2.94 7.40
CA THR A 45 24.08 3.19 6.65
C THR A 45 22.88 3.39 7.58
N SER A 46 22.83 2.72 8.73
CA SER A 46 21.80 2.94 9.76
C SER A 46 21.93 4.28 10.49
N ARG A 47 23.16 4.79 10.70
CA ARG A 47 23.41 6.11 11.32
C ARG A 47 23.16 7.29 10.39
N PHE A 48 23.39 7.13 9.09
CA PHE A 48 23.05 8.17 8.10
C PHE A 48 21.56 8.24 7.77
N GLY A 49 20.76 7.35 8.36
CA GLY A 49 19.34 7.24 8.10
C GLY A 49 19.06 6.88 6.64
N SER A 50 17.82 6.53 6.38
CA SER A 50 17.17 6.34 5.08
C SER A 50 17.29 7.50 4.07
N ALA A 51 18.21 8.46 4.26
CA ALA A 51 18.33 9.67 3.46
C ALA A 51 19.21 9.52 2.19
N LEU A 52 20.04 8.48 2.07
CA LEU A 52 20.99 8.33 0.95
C LEU A 52 20.75 7.13 0.03
N LEU A 53 19.87 6.21 0.41
CA LEU A 53 19.23 5.31 -0.55
C LEU A 53 17.75 5.66 -0.51
N PRO A 54 17.17 6.20 -1.60
CA PRO A 54 15.74 6.06 -1.78
C PRO A 54 15.52 4.55 -1.88
N ASP A 55 15.13 3.93 -0.78
CA ASP A 55 14.35 2.72 -0.83
C ASP A 55 13.03 3.13 -1.51
N HIS A 56 13.06 3.23 -2.84
CA HIS A 56 11.91 3.52 -3.69
C HIS A 56 11.06 2.26 -3.87
N ALA A 57 10.93 1.49 -2.80
CA ALA A 57 9.69 0.87 -2.43
C ALA A 57 9.24 1.45 -1.08
N GLU A 58 9.19 2.78 -0.96
CA GLU A 58 8.09 3.36 -0.21
C GLU A 58 6.86 2.60 -0.68
N LYS A 59 6.24 1.85 0.22
CA LYS A 59 4.90 1.32 -0.02
C LYS A 59 4.04 2.57 -0.18
N ILE A 60 3.97 3.09 -1.41
CA ILE A 60 3.08 4.19 -1.76
C ILE A 60 1.72 3.57 -1.49
N ASN A 61 1.18 3.83 -0.30
CA ASN A 61 -0.18 3.48 0.02
C ASN A 61 -1.02 4.41 -0.84
N GLN A 62 -1.25 4.01 -2.11
CA GLN A 62 -2.12 4.68 -3.08
C GLN A 62 -3.61 4.56 -2.68
N GLU A 63 -3.86 4.06 -1.48
CA GLU A 63 -5.16 4.01 -0.85
C GLU A 63 -5.66 5.44 -0.61
N THR A 64 -6.95 5.63 -0.84
CA THR A 64 -7.62 6.90 -0.55
C THR A 64 -8.55 6.68 0.63
N SER A 65 -8.54 7.60 1.60
CA SER A 65 -9.47 7.57 2.73
C SER A 65 -10.83 8.13 2.31
N SER A 66 -11.91 7.70 2.96
CA SER A 66 -13.24 8.29 2.79
C SER A 66 -13.45 9.59 3.59
N THR A 67 -12.53 9.90 4.51
CA THR A 67 -12.61 11.13 5.32
C THR A 67 -12.15 12.32 4.49
N LEU A 68 -12.95 13.39 4.44
CA LEU A 68 -12.50 14.68 3.90
C LEU A 68 -11.45 15.28 4.83
N VAL A 69 -10.22 15.40 4.34
CA VAL A 69 -9.11 16.07 5.04
C VAL A 69 -8.88 17.50 4.48
N ALA A 70 -9.37 17.79 3.27
CA ALA A 70 -9.21 19.09 2.66
C ALA A 70 -9.98 20.16 3.44
N THR A 71 -9.30 21.25 3.81
CA THR A 71 -9.91 22.41 4.47
C THR A 71 -10.74 23.25 3.51
N GLU A 72 -10.39 23.29 2.22
CA GLU A 72 -11.13 24.01 1.18
C GLU A 72 -11.11 23.25 -0.15
N ILE A 73 -12.26 23.27 -0.85
CA ILE A 73 -12.46 22.63 -2.15
C ILE A 73 -13.12 23.65 -3.07
N PHE A 74 -12.56 23.83 -4.26
CA PHE A 74 -12.99 24.87 -5.20
C PHE A 74 -13.54 24.26 -6.49
N GLY A 75 -14.57 24.91 -7.06
CA GLY A 75 -15.05 24.63 -8.42
C GLY A 75 -15.69 23.25 -8.60
N ARG A 76 -16.17 22.63 -7.52
CA ARG A 76 -16.82 21.30 -7.54
C ARG A 76 -18.29 21.34 -7.15
N ASP A 77 -18.85 22.52 -6.94
CA ASP A 77 -20.24 22.68 -6.49
C ASP A 77 -21.24 22.15 -7.51
N THR A 78 -21.02 22.43 -8.79
CA THR A 78 -21.90 21.97 -9.88
C THR A 78 -21.93 20.45 -9.94
N GLU A 79 -20.77 19.80 -10.08
CA GLU A 79 -20.68 18.34 -10.20
C GLU A 79 -21.15 17.63 -8.93
N LYS A 80 -20.87 18.19 -7.74
CA LYS A 80 -21.38 17.67 -6.47
C LYS A 80 -22.91 17.63 -6.49
N ASN A 81 -23.55 18.74 -6.86
CA ASN A 81 -25.01 18.87 -6.88
C ASN A 81 -25.66 17.98 -7.94
N GLU A 82 -25.02 17.79 -9.09
CA GLU A 82 -25.49 16.88 -10.13
C GLU A 82 -25.47 15.42 -9.68
N VAL A 83 -24.35 14.96 -9.10
CA VAL A 83 -24.23 13.60 -8.57
C VAL A 83 -25.21 13.36 -7.43
N MET A 84 -25.38 14.34 -6.54
CA MET A 84 -26.36 14.32 -5.45
C MET A 84 -27.78 14.10 -5.96
N ARG A 85 -28.24 14.98 -6.85
CA ARG A 85 -29.59 14.92 -7.42
C ARG A 85 -29.83 13.59 -8.12
N TRP A 86 -28.87 13.15 -8.95
CA TRP A 86 -28.97 11.87 -9.64
C TRP A 86 -29.13 10.70 -8.67
N LEU A 87 -28.35 10.68 -7.57
CA LEU A 87 -28.46 9.63 -6.57
C LEU A 87 -29.83 9.65 -5.89
N VAL A 88 -30.32 10.81 -5.45
CA VAL A 88 -31.64 10.95 -4.79
C VAL A 88 -32.79 10.51 -5.71
N ASP A 89 -32.79 10.99 -6.95
CA ASP A 89 -33.85 10.69 -7.94
C ASP A 89 -33.92 9.20 -8.31
N ASN A 90 -32.87 8.42 -8.00
CA ASN A 90 -32.77 6.99 -8.30
C ASN A 90 -32.82 6.09 -7.05
N ILE A 91 -33.13 6.63 -5.87
CA ILE A 91 -33.37 5.84 -4.64
C ILE A 91 -34.75 5.18 -4.66
N GLU A 92 -35.76 5.87 -5.19
CA GLU A 92 -37.12 5.33 -5.26
C GLU A 92 -37.23 4.36 -6.44
N GLY A 93 -37.49 3.08 -6.14
CA GLY A 93 -37.75 2.08 -7.16
C GLY A 93 -38.97 2.45 -7.99
N ASP A 94 -38.96 2.10 -9.28
CA ASP A 94 -40.13 2.27 -10.15
C ASP A 94 -41.36 1.63 -9.49
N SER A 95 -42.42 2.42 -9.30
CA SER A 95 -43.69 1.98 -8.70
C SER A 95 -44.30 0.78 -9.45
N ASN A 96 -43.84 0.53 -10.67
CA ASN A 96 -44.27 -0.56 -11.53
C ASN A 96 -43.56 -1.91 -11.23
N THR A 97 -42.56 -1.94 -10.35
CA THR A 97 -41.83 -3.17 -9.97
C THR A 97 -41.70 -3.32 -8.44
N PRO A 98 -42.79 -3.58 -7.72
CA PRO A 98 -42.74 -3.81 -6.28
C PRO A 98 -41.91 -5.07 -5.98
N GLY A 99 -40.79 -4.91 -5.26
CA GLY A 99 -39.95 -6.00 -4.77
C GLY A 99 -38.50 -6.02 -5.24
N ILE A 100 -38.09 -5.17 -6.18
CA ILE A 100 -36.68 -5.02 -6.57
C ILE A 100 -36.12 -3.76 -5.90
N ASN A 101 -35.37 -3.92 -4.81
CA ASN A 101 -34.56 -2.85 -4.23
C ASN A 101 -33.41 -2.53 -5.19
N ARG A 102 -33.60 -1.52 -6.04
CA ARG A 102 -32.56 -1.05 -6.97
C ARG A 102 -31.58 -0.18 -6.20
N VAL A 103 -30.30 -0.54 -6.25
CA VAL A 103 -29.22 0.29 -5.68
C VAL A 103 -28.70 1.22 -6.79
N PRO A 104 -28.80 2.54 -6.64
CA PRO A 104 -28.27 3.47 -7.63
C PRO A 104 -26.73 3.43 -7.64
N VAL A 105 -26.14 3.35 -8.85
CA VAL A 105 -24.69 3.30 -9.05
C VAL A 105 -24.27 4.36 -10.06
N SER A 106 -23.35 5.25 -9.65
CA SER A 106 -22.77 6.28 -10.50
C SER A 106 -21.25 6.12 -10.59
N ALA A 107 -20.68 6.40 -11.76
CA ALA A 107 -19.25 6.31 -12.02
C ALA A 107 -18.64 7.69 -12.28
N ILE A 108 -17.55 8.03 -11.59
CA ILE A 108 -16.78 9.26 -11.80
C ILE A 108 -15.55 8.93 -12.65
N ILE A 109 -15.50 9.45 -13.88
CA ILE A 109 -14.47 9.13 -14.88
C ILE A 109 -13.65 10.39 -15.21
N GLY A 110 -12.34 10.24 -15.42
CA GLY A 110 -11.45 11.35 -15.76
C GLY A 110 -9.97 11.04 -15.54
N MET A 111 -9.09 11.94 -16.00
CA MET A 111 -7.64 11.80 -15.90
C MET A 111 -7.12 11.70 -14.45
N GLY A 112 -5.87 11.26 -14.28
CA GLY A 112 -5.18 11.27 -12.99
C GLY A 112 -5.07 12.69 -12.43
N GLY A 113 -5.12 12.84 -11.10
CA GLY A 113 -4.95 14.14 -10.43
C GLY A 113 -6.10 15.14 -10.58
N ILE A 114 -7.14 14.85 -11.36
CA ILE A 114 -8.25 15.81 -11.60
C ILE A 114 -9.15 16.01 -10.37
N GLY A 115 -9.06 15.18 -9.33
CA GLY A 115 -9.89 15.30 -8.12
C GLY A 115 -11.16 14.43 -8.10
N LYS A 116 -11.18 13.30 -8.82
CA LYS A 116 -12.30 12.33 -8.79
C LYS A 116 -12.62 11.86 -7.37
N THR A 117 -11.60 11.45 -6.62
CA THR A 117 -11.73 11.03 -5.23
C THR A 117 -12.22 12.18 -4.35
N THR A 118 -11.75 13.40 -4.57
CA THR A 118 -12.22 14.59 -3.85
C THR A 118 -13.71 14.83 -4.08
N LEU A 119 -14.19 14.69 -5.32
CA LEU A 119 -15.63 14.78 -5.63
C LEU A 119 -16.44 13.68 -4.92
N ALA A 120 -15.96 12.44 -4.90
CA ALA A 120 -16.61 11.36 -4.17
C ALA A 120 -16.67 11.63 -2.66
N GLN A 121 -15.59 12.15 -2.07
CA GLN A 121 -15.52 12.47 -0.65
C GLN A 121 -16.52 13.58 -0.27
N ILE A 122 -16.62 14.67 -1.04
CA ILE A 122 -17.60 15.74 -0.76
C ILE A 122 -19.05 15.29 -0.92
N VAL A 123 -19.33 14.44 -1.91
CA VAL A 123 -20.65 13.85 -2.08
C VAL A 123 -20.98 12.98 -0.86
N CYS A 124 -20.09 12.10 -0.43
CA CYS A 124 -20.32 11.27 0.75
C CYS A 124 -20.55 12.09 2.03
N GLU A 125 -19.74 13.11 2.29
CA GLU A 125 -19.88 13.95 3.49
C GLU A 125 -21.18 14.75 3.49
N GLU A 126 -21.59 15.28 2.35
CA GLU A 126 -22.85 16.01 2.24
C GLU A 126 -24.06 15.08 2.44
N PHE A 127 -24.04 13.86 1.91
CA PHE A 127 -25.07 12.85 2.18
C PHE A 127 -25.16 12.48 3.66
N LYS A 128 -24.01 12.40 4.36
CA LYS A 128 -24.00 12.18 5.81
C LYS A 128 -24.67 13.34 6.54
N ARG A 129 -24.42 14.59 6.13
CA ARG A 129 -25.08 15.77 6.72
C ARG A 129 -26.58 15.77 6.50
N PHE A 130 -27.05 15.38 5.31
CA PHE A 130 -28.48 15.31 5.00
C PHE A 130 -29.25 14.25 5.83
N ASN A 131 -28.60 13.16 6.24
CA ASN A 131 -29.24 12.10 7.03
C ASN A 131 -29.20 12.33 8.56
N ILE A 132 -28.70 13.48 9.02
CA ILE A 132 -28.61 13.84 10.46
C ILE A 132 -29.63 14.94 10.84
N LEU A 133 -30.46 15.39 9.90
CA LEU A 133 -31.64 16.23 10.10
C LEU A 133 -32.91 15.42 9.83
#